data_AF-L9ZGM2-F1
#
_entry.id   AF-L9ZGM2-F1
#
_cell.length_a   1.000
_cell.length_b   1.000
_cell.length_c   1.000
_cell.angle_alpha   90.00
_cell.angle_beta   90.00
_cell.angle_gamma   90.00
#
_symmetry.space_group_name_H-M   'P 1'
#
loop_
_entity.id
_entity.type
_entity.pdbx_description
1 polymer ?
#
loop_
_entity_poly.entity_id
_entity_poly.type
_entity_poly.pdbx_seq_one_letter_code
_entity_poly.pdbx_strand_id
1 'polypeptide(L)' 'MHTCRNCNQSFQTELALELHRDTCQDGQLFCQVCGDRFREADATQDGWHYECPNENCDGDGLQQDLYRVEDVRAATH' A
#
# COMPACT_ATOMS: atom_id res chain seq x y z
N MET A 1 5.31 -22.45 -5.14
CA MET A 1 5.38 -21.36 -4.16
C MET A 1 4.74 -20.15 -4.83
N HIS A 2 3.61 -19.67 -4.31
CA HIS A 2 2.81 -18.63 -4.94
C HIS A 2 2.94 -17.35 -4.13
N THR A 3 3.57 -16.32 -4.69
CA THR A 3 3.86 -15.08 -3.97
C THR A 3 2.88 -14.00 -4.41
N CYS A 4 2.22 -13.36 -3.44
CA CYS A 4 1.41 -12.20 -3.71
C CYS A 4 2.31 -11.02 -4.05
N ARG A 5 2.08 -10.35 -5.18
CA ARG A 5 2.88 -9.20 -5.61
C ARG A 5 2.57 -7.91 -4.84
N ASN A 6 1.47 -7.88 -4.10
CA ASN A 6 1.02 -6.71 -3.36
C ASN A 6 1.56 -6.67 -1.92
N CYS A 7 1.94 -7.83 -1.36
CA CYS A 7 2.38 -7.97 0.04
C CYS A 7 3.66 -8.79 0.21
N ASN A 8 4.19 -9.27 -0.91
CA ASN A 8 5.31 -10.21 -1.00
C ASN A 8 5.18 -11.50 -0.17
N GLN A 9 4.00 -11.81 0.36
CA GLN A 9 3.74 -13.00 1.17
C GLN A 9 3.67 -14.24 0.28
N SER A 10 4.31 -15.32 0.75
CA SER A 10 4.41 -16.58 0.00
C SER A 10 3.44 -17.62 0.55
N PHE A 11 2.70 -18.24 -0.36
CA PHE A 11 1.69 -19.26 -0.08
C PHE A 11 2.10 -20.62 -0.65
N GLN A 12 1.65 -21.68 0.02
CA GLN A 12 1.98 -23.06 -0.36
C GLN A 12 1.21 -23.53 -1.60
N THR A 13 0.02 -22.97 -1.85
CA THR A 13 -0.87 -23.36 -2.95
C THR A 13 -1.42 -22.13 -3.67
N GLU A 14 -1.87 -22.32 -4.91
CA GLU A 14 -2.49 -21.26 -5.72
C GLU A 14 -3.80 -20.76 -5.09
N LEU A 15 -4.65 -21.69 -4.62
CA LEU A 15 -5.91 -21.37 -3.95
C LEU A 15 -5.72 -20.45 -2.73
N ALA A 16 -4.64 -20.65 -1.97
CA ALA A 16 -4.34 -19.80 -0.81
C ALA A 16 -3.94 -18.37 -1.23
N LEU A 17 -3.24 -18.21 -2.37
CA LEU A 17 -2.98 -16.91 -2.96
C LEU A 17 -4.28 -16.25 -3.45
N GLU A 18 -5.17 -17.01 -4.10
CA GLU A 18 -6.45 -16.47 -4.58
C GLU A 18 -7.32 -15.94 -3.44
N LEU A 19 -7.54 -16.74 -2.39
CA LEU A 19 -8.28 -16.31 -1.19
C LEU A 19 -7.61 -15.13 -0.48
N HIS A 20 -6.28 -15.06 -0.51
CA HIS A 20 -5.54 -13.93 0.01
C HIS A 20 -5.80 -12.65 -0.77
N ARG A 21 -5.92 -12.70 -2.12
CA ARG A 21 -6.13 -11.49 -2.94
C ARG A 21 -7.38 -10.71 -2.55
N ASP A 22 -8.43 -11.41 -2.12
CA ASP A 22 -9.67 -10.77 -1.63
C ASP A 22 -9.50 -10.02 -0.31
N THR A 23 -8.51 -10.41 0.50
CA THR A 23 -8.24 -9.86 1.85
C THR A 23 -6.89 -9.15 1.93
N CYS A 24 -6.20 -9.01 0.81
CA CYS A 24 -4.88 -8.43 0.72
C CYS A 24 -5.00 -6.94 1.06
N GLN A 25 -4.62 -6.60 2.30
CA GLN A 25 -4.57 -5.23 2.80
C GLN A 25 -3.19 -4.59 2.60
N ASP A 26 -2.23 -5.34 2.07
CA ASP A 26 -0.90 -4.85 1.77
C ASP A 26 -0.90 -4.17 0.38
N GLY A 27 -0.17 -3.07 0.29
CA GLY A 27 -0.51 -1.93 -0.58
C GLY A 27 -1.16 -0.78 0.21
N GLN A 28 -0.95 -0.70 1.53
CA GLN A 28 -1.25 0.52 2.27
C GLN A 28 -0.18 1.58 1.99
N LEU A 29 -0.66 2.79 1.74
CA LEU A 29 0.15 3.99 1.74
C LEU A 29 0.10 4.64 3.12
N PHE A 30 1.23 5.17 3.51
CA PHE A 30 1.43 5.98 4.70
C PHE A 30 1.68 7.41 4.24
N CYS A 31 0.86 8.35 4.70
CA CYS A 31 1.10 9.75 4.49
C CYS A 31 2.00 10.30 5.61
N GLN A 32 3.15 10.85 5.26
CA GLN A 32 4.06 11.45 6.26
C GLN A 32 3.54 12.79 6.82
N VAL A 33 2.63 13.45 6.11
CA VAL A 33 2.11 14.79 6.46
C VAL A 33 1.09 14.70 7.59
N CYS A 34 0.06 13.87 7.44
CA CYS A 34 -0.94 13.65 8.48
C CYS A 34 -0.66 12.44 9.38
N GLY A 35 0.16 11.48 8.93
CA GLY A 35 0.45 10.24 9.64
C GLY A 35 -0.57 9.11 9.41
N ASP A 36 -1.55 9.31 8.53
CA ASP A 36 -2.58 8.31 8.23
C ASP A 36 -2.07 7.16 7.37
N ARG A 37 -2.77 6.03 7.48
CA ARG A 37 -2.57 4.82 6.65
C ARG A 37 -3.86 4.44 5.97
N PHE A 38 -3.82 4.30 4.66
CA PHE A 38 -4.97 4.00 3.81
C PHE A 38 -4.54 3.10 2.67
N ARG A 39 -5.50 2.49 1.95
CA ARG A 39 -5.15 1.64 0.82
C ARG A 39 -4.68 2.50 -0.35
N GLU A 40 -3.78 1.96 -1.16
CA GLU A 40 -3.31 2.60 -2.39
C GLU A 40 -4.50 3.00 -3.30
N ALA A 41 -5.53 2.14 -3.39
CA ALA A 41 -6.74 2.43 -4.16
C ALA A 41 -7.62 3.57 -3.59
N ASP A 42 -7.50 3.90 -2.29
CA ASP A 42 -8.17 5.07 -1.73
C ASP A 42 -7.39 6.36 -2.06
N ALA A 43 -6.10 6.24 -2.36
CA ALA A 43 -5.21 7.35 -2.69
C ALA A 43 -5.15 7.69 -4.18
N THR A 44 -5.54 6.76 -5.04
CA THR A 44 -5.51 6.91 -6.50
C THR A 44 -6.74 6.30 -7.14
N GLN A 45 -7.32 7.00 -8.10
CA GLN A 45 -8.40 6.47 -8.94
C GLN A 45 -7.90 6.02 -10.32
N ASP A 46 -6.86 6.67 -10.83
CA ASP A 46 -6.27 6.41 -12.16
C ASP A 46 -4.98 5.57 -12.12
N GLY A 47 -4.38 5.39 -10.95
CA GLY A 47 -3.14 4.63 -10.75
C GLY A 47 -1.85 5.43 -10.92
N TRP A 48 -1.95 6.72 -11.30
CA TRP A 48 -0.81 7.61 -11.53
C TRP A 48 -0.77 8.76 -10.53
N HIS A 49 -1.92 9.34 -10.19
CA HIS A 49 -2.04 10.39 -9.20
C HIS A 49 -2.30 9.79 -7.83
N TYR A 50 -1.39 10.01 -6.88
CA TYR A 50 -1.56 9.60 -5.49
C TYR A 50 -1.75 10.83 -4.61
N GLU A 51 -2.90 10.93 -3.97
CA GLU A 51 -3.26 12.00 -3.06
C GLU A 51 -3.78 11.41 -1.74
N CYS A 52 -3.56 12.10 -0.64
CA CYS A 52 -4.07 11.68 0.65
C CYS A 52 -5.61 11.83 0.65
N PRO A 53 -6.39 10.77 0.95
CA PRO A 53 -7.85 10.86 1.00
C PRO A 53 -8.36 11.68 2.20
N ASN A 54 -7.47 12.17 3.06
CA ASN A 54 -7.83 12.99 4.21
C ASN A 54 -8.09 14.43 3.76
N GLU A 55 -9.32 14.91 3.91
CA GLU A 55 -9.76 16.26 3.53
C GLU A 55 -9.02 17.41 4.25
N ASN A 56 -8.35 17.11 5.37
CA ASN A 56 -7.53 18.05 6.13
C ASN A 56 -6.02 17.89 5.86
N CYS A 57 -5.63 17.16 4.80
CA CYS A 57 -4.24 16.88 4.47
C CYS A 57 -3.96 17.09 2.98
N ASP A 58 -3.07 18.02 2.66
CA ASP A 58 -2.61 18.29 1.29
C ASP A 58 -1.42 17.40 0.87
N GLY A 59 -1.35 16.17 1.38
CA GLY A 59 -0.22 15.27 1.10
C GLY A 59 -0.38 14.59 -0.24
N ASP A 60 0.58 14.75 -1.15
CA ASP A 60 0.52 14.19 -2.50
C ASP A 60 1.85 13.54 -2.94
N GLY A 61 1.75 12.73 -3.99
CA GLY A 61 2.91 12.12 -4.63
C GLY A 61 3.39 10.85 -3.92
N LEU A 62 3.43 9.77 -4.69
CA LEU A 62 4.03 8.51 -4.25
C LEU A 62 5.56 8.67 -4.14
N GLN A 63 6.13 8.19 -3.03
CA GLN A 63 7.52 8.39 -2.62
C GLN A 63 7.92 9.86 -2.34
N GLN A 64 6.95 10.79 -2.37
CA GLN A 64 7.12 12.17 -1.92
C GLN A 64 6.50 12.32 -0.54
N ASP A 65 5.17 12.49 -0.45
CA ASP A 65 4.48 12.51 0.85
C ASP A 65 3.80 11.20 1.21
N LEU A 66 3.59 10.33 0.21
CA LEU A 66 2.91 9.05 0.37
C LEU A 66 3.91 7.90 0.16
N TYR A 67 4.15 7.10 1.18
CA TYR A 67 5.08 5.97 1.14
C TYR A 67 4.36 4.64 1.30
N ARG A 68 4.77 3.62 0.55
CA ARG A 68 4.27 2.26 0.77
C ARG A 68 4.77 1.77 2.13
N VAL A 69 3.88 1.22 2.94
CA VAL A 69 4.23 0.76 4.29
C VAL A 69 5.32 -0.33 4.25
N GLU A 70 5.38 -1.12 3.18
CA GLU A 70 6.43 -2.10 2.94
C GLU A 70 7.82 -1.47 2.80
N ASP A 71 7.93 -0.32 2.11
CA ASP A 71 9.19 0.38 1.88
C ASP A 71 9.72 1.04 3.16
N VAL A 72 8.83 1.59 4.00
CA VAL A 72 9.22 2.26 5.25
C VAL A 72 9.86 1.28 6.24
N ARG A 73 9.43 0.01 6.26
CA ARG A 73 9.98 -1.00 7.17
C ARG A 73 11.38 -1.48 6.77
N ALA A 74 11.79 -1.27 5.52
CA ALA A 74 13.10 -1.67 5.02
C ALA A 74 14.25 -0.73 5.44
N ALA A 75 13.96 0.45 5.98
CA ALA A 75 14.96 1.50 6.25
C ALA A 75 15.64 1.44 7.63
N THR A 76 15.56 0.32 8.36
CA THR A 76 16.07 0.23 9.77
C THR A 76 17.38 -0.56 9.91
N HIS A 77 18.32 -0.45 8.96
CA HIS A 77 19.57 -1.24 9.00
C HIS A 77 20.84 -0.39 9.18
#